data_AF-A0A2N8UBF9-F1
#
_entry.id   AF-A0A2N8UBF9-F1
#
_cell.length_a   1.000
_cell.length_b   1.000
_cell.length_c   1.000
_cell.angle_alpha   90.00
_cell.angle_beta   90.00
_cell.angle_gamma   90.00
#
_symmetry.space_group_name_H-M   'P 1'
#
loop_
_entity.id
_entity.type
_entity.pdbx_description
1 polymer ?
#
loop_
_entity_poly.entity_id
_entity_poly.type
_entity_poly.pdbx_seq_one_letter_code
_entity_poly.pdbx_strand_id
1 'polypeptide(L)'
;MSKQGDYDLVKKDIIAVLKQPEYDDGSAGPVLVRLAWHASGTYCAESDTGGSNGAGMRYEAEGGDPANAGLQHARVFLEPIKEKHSWITYADLWTLAGVVAIEAMGGPSIPWKSGRTDFADDSRLPPRGRLPDGAQGADHLRFIFYRMGFNDQEIVALSGAHNLGRCHSDRSGFEGPWVNSPTRFSNQYYKLLLKLKWQPKKWDGPFQYVAKAPGADDDDEPLMMLPTDYALIQDDKMRPWVEKYAEDRDAFFADFSKVFAKLIELGVYRDESGIARADKMKQYKAEYKSAPQKSPVPGAPGAGKDGEANPLARQNQKAHNQPLQAKL
;
A
#
# COMPACT_ATOMS: atom_id res chain seq x y z
N MET A 1 -26.46 0.89 -11.51
CA MET A 1 -25.64 -0.27 -11.07
C MET A 1 -25.11 -0.99 -12.30
N SER A 2 -23.84 -1.33 -12.33
CA SER A 2 -23.23 -2.11 -13.43
C SER A 2 -23.58 -3.60 -13.39
N LYS A 3 -23.43 -4.31 -14.50
CA LYS A 3 -23.53 -5.78 -14.56
C LYS A 3 -22.39 -6.45 -13.77
N GLN A 4 -22.70 -7.53 -13.04
CA GLN A 4 -21.70 -8.31 -12.32
C GLN A 4 -20.62 -8.85 -13.28
N GLY A 5 -19.35 -8.71 -12.88
CA GLY A 5 -18.20 -9.16 -13.66
C GLY A 5 -17.77 -8.21 -14.79
N ASP A 6 -18.40 -7.05 -14.93
CA ASP A 6 -17.99 -6.00 -15.88
C ASP A 6 -16.79 -5.21 -15.31
N TYR A 7 -15.62 -5.86 -15.27
CA TYR A 7 -14.39 -5.26 -14.76
C TYR A 7 -13.87 -4.14 -15.66
N ASP A 8 -14.20 -4.13 -16.95
CA ASP A 8 -13.74 -3.07 -17.85
C ASP A 8 -14.42 -1.73 -17.53
N LEU A 9 -15.71 -1.76 -17.18
CA LEU A 9 -16.38 -0.56 -16.66
C LEU A 9 -15.78 -0.11 -15.32
N VAL A 10 -15.46 -1.04 -14.41
CA VAL A 10 -14.79 -0.71 -13.13
C VAL A 10 -13.44 -0.03 -13.38
N LYS A 11 -12.61 -0.57 -14.30
CA LYS A 11 -11.32 0.03 -14.68
C LYS A 11 -11.51 1.44 -15.23
N LYS A 12 -12.50 1.65 -16.09
CA LYS A 12 -12.82 2.98 -16.63
C LYS A 12 -13.19 3.97 -15.52
N ASP A 13 -13.98 3.55 -14.55
CA ASP A 13 -14.38 4.41 -13.43
C ASP A 13 -13.20 4.68 -12.47
N ILE A 14 -12.28 3.73 -12.29
CA ILE A 14 -11.01 3.97 -11.58
C ILE A 14 -10.17 5.02 -12.31
N ILE A 15 -10.01 4.92 -13.65
CA ILE A 15 -9.26 5.91 -14.42
C ILE A 15 -9.87 7.31 -14.24
N ALA A 16 -11.19 7.41 -14.22
CA ALA A 16 -11.90 8.67 -14.03
C ALA A 16 -11.64 9.31 -12.66
N VAL A 17 -11.34 8.53 -11.62
CA VAL A 17 -11.05 9.05 -10.26
C VAL A 17 -9.60 9.47 -10.05
N LEU A 18 -8.69 9.14 -10.99
CA LEU A 18 -7.26 9.42 -10.83
C LEU A 18 -6.97 10.92 -10.72
N LYS A 19 -7.68 11.77 -11.46
CA LYS A 19 -7.47 13.23 -11.40
C LYS A 19 -8.13 13.79 -10.13
N GLN A 20 -7.32 14.26 -9.19
CA GLN A 20 -7.76 14.88 -7.94
C GLN A 20 -7.00 16.19 -7.73
N PRO A 21 -7.43 17.32 -8.33
CA PRO A 21 -6.66 18.57 -8.33
C PRO A 21 -6.26 19.09 -6.95
N GLU A 22 -7.08 18.79 -5.94
CA GLU A 22 -6.88 19.22 -4.54
C GLU A 22 -6.10 18.22 -3.68
N TYR A 23 -5.63 17.11 -4.27
CA TYR A 23 -4.90 16.06 -3.55
C TYR A 23 -3.49 15.87 -4.11
N ASP A 24 -2.50 16.09 -3.25
CA ASP A 24 -1.07 15.95 -3.56
C ASP A 24 -0.72 16.59 -4.92
N ASP A 25 -0.11 15.84 -5.82
CA ASP A 25 0.31 16.28 -7.17
C ASP A 25 -0.83 16.29 -8.20
N GLY A 26 -2.05 16.57 -7.74
CA GLY A 26 -3.26 16.57 -8.57
C GLY A 26 -3.79 15.17 -8.92
N SER A 27 -3.34 14.12 -8.21
CA SER A 27 -3.60 12.72 -8.60
C SER A 27 -3.78 11.76 -7.42
N ALA A 28 -4.83 10.94 -7.47
CA ALA A 28 -5.03 9.79 -6.58
C ALA A 28 -4.16 8.58 -6.97
N GLY A 29 -3.58 8.57 -8.17
CA GLY A 29 -2.85 7.40 -8.69
C GLY A 29 -1.82 6.83 -7.72
N PRO A 30 -0.86 7.62 -7.21
CA PRO A 30 0.15 7.12 -6.28
C PRO A 30 -0.43 6.51 -5.00
N VAL A 31 -1.48 7.11 -4.41
CA VAL A 31 -2.07 6.58 -3.18
C VAL A 31 -2.88 5.30 -3.42
N LEU A 32 -3.46 5.11 -4.62
CA LEU A 32 -4.10 3.85 -5.00
C LEU A 32 -3.08 2.73 -5.18
N VAL A 33 -1.89 3.03 -5.74
CA VAL A 33 -0.78 2.06 -5.81
C VAL A 33 -0.32 1.67 -4.40
N ARG A 34 -0.16 2.65 -3.51
CA ARG A 34 0.17 2.40 -2.11
C ARG A 34 -0.89 1.56 -1.41
N LEU A 35 -2.19 1.83 -1.63
CA LEU A 35 -3.28 1.04 -1.06
C LEU A 35 -3.20 -0.43 -1.50
N ALA A 36 -2.98 -0.70 -2.79
CA ALA A 36 -2.82 -2.06 -3.30
C ALA A 36 -1.58 -2.76 -2.73
N TRP A 37 -0.45 -2.04 -2.62
CA TRP A 37 0.76 -2.54 -1.96
C TRP A 37 0.49 -2.92 -0.51
N HIS A 38 -0.05 -2.00 0.29
CA HIS A 38 -0.31 -2.20 1.73
C HIS A 38 -1.35 -3.28 2.00
N ALA A 39 -2.39 -3.39 1.17
CA ALA A 39 -3.36 -4.48 1.24
C ALA A 39 -2.72 -5.86 1.03
N SER A 40 -1.55 -5.92 0.39
CA SER A 40 -0.85 -7.17 0.04
C SER A 40 0.39 -7.41 0.92
N GLY A 41 0.98 -6.33 1.43
CA GLY A 41 2.28 -6.30 2.12
C GLY A 41 2.32 -6.99 3.49
N THR A 42 1.16 -7.32 4.05
CA THR A 42 1.04 -7.96 5.37
C THR A 42 1.25 -9.48 5.35
N TYR A 43 1.45 -10.08 4.16
CA TYR A 43 1.57 -11.51 4.00
C TYR A 43 2.78 -12.09 4.75
N CYS A 44 2.60 -13.29 5.30
CA CYS A 44 3.63 -14.10 5.92
C CYS A 44 3.48 -15.55 5.46
N ALA A 45 4.49 -16.10 4.77
CA ALA A 45 4.43 -17.46 4.23
C ALA A 45 4.41 -18.54 5.33
N GLU A 46 5.04 -18.29 6.48
CA GLU A 46 5.10 -19.26 7.58
C GLU A 46 3.73 -19.43 8.26
N SER A 47 3.10 -18.31 8.62
CA SER A 47 1.78 -18.32 9.25
C SER A 47 0.65 -18.43 8.24
N ASP A 48 0.90 -18.21 6.95
CA ASP A 48 -0.11 -18.13 5.88
C ASP A 48 -1.28 -17.19 6.25
N THR A 49 -0.91 -15.98 6.69
CA THR A 49 -1.85 -14.90 7.06
C THR A 49 -1.43 -13.57 6.49
N GLY A 50 -2.39 -12.64 6.37
CA GLY A 50 -2.23 -11.40 5.63
C GLY A 50 -2.28 -11.63 4.12
N GLY A 51 -1.85 -10.65 3.34
CA GLY A 51 -1.95 -10.70 1.88
C GLY A 51 -3.27 -10.13 1.37
N SER A 52 -3.48 -10.25 0.06
CA SER A 52 -4.42 -9.38 -0.66
C SER A 52 -5.89 -9.77 -0.54
N ASN A 53 -6.23 -10.88 0.13
CA ASN A 53 -7.61 -11.32 0.32
C ASN A 53 -8.18 -10.76 1.63
N GLY A 54 -9.49 -10.47 1.67
CA GLY A 54 -10.21 -10.12 2.89
C GLY A 54 -10.48 -8.63 3.11
N ALA A 55 -9.74 -7.75 2.42
CA ALA A 55 -9.84 -6.29 2.58
C ALA A 55 -9.71 -5.85 4.06
N GLY A 56 -8.67 -6.35 4.73
CA GLY A 56 -8.51 -6.25 6.18
C GLY A 56 -8.42 -4.83 6.71
N MET A 57 -7.87 -3.89 5.94
CA MET A 57 -7.83 -2.47 6.32
C MET A 57 -9.20 -1.83 6.60
N ARG A 58 -10.33 -2.47 6.24
CA ARG A 58 -11.68 -2.00 6.65
C ARG A 58 -11.89 -2.06 8.17
N TYR A 59 -11.12 -2.88 8.88
CA TYR A 59 -11.19 -3.06 10.32
C TYR A 59 -10.05 -2.31 11.01
N GLU A 60 -10.30 -1.85 12.24
CA GLU A 60 -9.34 -1.04 13.00
C GLU A 60 -8.01 -1.78 13.26
N ALA A 61 -8.05 -3.09 13.49
CA ALA A 61 -6.85 -3.87 13.77
C ALA A 61 -5.77 -3.75 12.67
N GLU A 62 -6.16 -3.60 11.41
CA GLU A 62 -5.24 -3.39 10.28
C GLU A 62 -5.29 -1.96 9.74
N GLY A 63 -6.47 -1.37 9.58
CA GLY A 63 -6.66 -0.02 9.05
C GLY A 63 -6.08 1.09 9.94
N GLY A 64 -6.01 0.85 11.25
CA GLY A 64 -5.41 1.77 12.23
C GLY A 64 -3.93 1.47 12.52
N ASP A 65 -3.28 0.56 11.79
CA ASP A 65 -1.82 0.43 11.84
C ASP A 65 -1.19 1.77 11.41
N PRO A 66 -0.27 2.36 12.18
CA PRO A 66 0.41 3.61 11.79
C PRO A 66 1.05 3.56 10.40
N ALA A 67 1.52 2.39 9.95
CA ALA A 67 2.06 2.22 8.61
C ALA A 67 1.01 2.41 7.50
N ASN A 68 -0.29 2.33 7.81
CA ASN A 68 -1.41 2.56 6.91
C ASN A 68 -1.97 3.99 6.97
N ALA A 69 -1.37 4.89 7.76
CA ALA A 69 -1.77 6.29 7.82
C ALA A 69 -1.83 6.93 6.41
N GLY A 70 -2.93 7.65 6.14
CA GLY A 70 -3.21 8.28 4.84
C GLY A 70 -3.99 7.40 3.86
N LEU A 71 -4.04 6.08 4.04
CA LEU A 71 -4.78 5.18 3.13
C LEU A 71 -6.31 5.32 3.22
N GLN A 72 -6.82 6.03 4.23
CA GLN A 72 -8.23 6.45 4.26
C GLN A 72 -8.61 7.30 3.04
N HIS A 73 -7.71 8.15 2.52
CA HIS A 73 -8.00 8.95 1.32
C HIS A 73 -8.23 8.06 0.10
N ALA A 74 -7.34 7.09 -0.13
CA ALA A 74 -7.48 6.12 -1.22
C ALA A 74 -8.80 5.33 -1.12
N ARG A 75 -9.18 4.90 0.08
CA ARG A 75 -10.44 4.18 0.29
C ARG A 75 -11.66 5.08 -0.01
N VAL A 76 -11.67 6.32 0.49
CA VAL A 76 -12.73 7.29 0.21
C VAL A 76 -12.88 7.57 -1.28
N PHE A 77 -11.77 7.71 -2.03
CA PHE A 77 -11.83 7.88 -3.48
C PHE A 77 -12.47 6.70 -4.21
N LEU A 78 -12.37 5.48 -3.65
CA LEU A 78 -12.92 4.28 -4.25
C LEU A 78 -14.37 3.97 -3.81
N GLU A 79 -14.91 4.62 -2.78
CA GLU A 79 -16.29 4.36 -2.30
C GLU A 79 -17.36 4.64 -3.38
N PRO A 80 -17.33 5.75 -4.15
CA PRO A 80 -18.33 5.96 -5.22
C PRO A 80 -18.31 4.87 -6.30
N ILE A 81 -17.13 4.30 -6.57
CA ILE A 81 -16.96 3.17 -7.48
C ILE A 81 -17.55 1.91 -6.84
N LYS A 82 -17.26 1.65 -5.57
CA LYS A 82 -17.84 0.53 -4.83
C LYS A 82 -19.37 0.59 -4.79
N GLU A 83 -19.97 1.76 -4.59
CA GLU A 83 -21.42 1.96 -4.61
C GLU A 83 -22.03 1.65 -5.98
N LYS A 84 -21.40 2.16 -7.05
CA LYS A 84 -21.84 1.93 -8.44
C LYS A 84 -21.71 0.46 -8.86
N HIS A 85 -20.68 -0.21 -8.35
CA HIS A 85 -20.30 -1.59 -8.62
C HIS A 85 -20.42 -2.46 -7.37
N SER A 86 -21.57 -2.44 -6.69
CA SER A 86 -21.75 -3.12 -5.40
C SER A 86 -21.39 -4.61 -5.37
N TRP A 87 -21.38 -5.28 -6.52
CA TRP A 87 -20.95 -6.67 -6.70
C TRP A 87 -19.45 -6.91 -6.55
N ILE A 88 -18.58 -5.90 -6.77
CA ILE A 88 -17.13 -6.06 -6.59
C ILE A 88 -16.79 -6.04 -5.11
N THR A 89 -15.89 -6.91 -4.68
CA THR A 89 -15.36 -6.90 -3.32
C THR A 89 -14.38 -5.74 -3.15
N TYR A 90 -14.21 -5.25 -1.92
CA TYR A 90 -13.16 -4.27 -1.63
C TYR A 90 -11.77 -4.84 -1.93
N ALA A 91 -11.56 -6.13 -1.65
CA ALA A 91 -10.28 -6.80 -1.90
C ALA A 91 -9.90 -6.81 -3.40
N ASP A 92 -10.87 -7.08 -4.29
CA ASP A 92 -10.64 -6.95 -5.73
C ASP A 92 -10.53 -5.49 -6.16
N LEU A 93 -11.38 -4.59 -5.64
CA LEU A 93 -11.35 -3.18 -6.03
C LEU A 93 -10.02 -2.51 -5.70
N TRP A 94 -9.46 -2.72 -4.52
CA TRP A 94 -8.20 -2.09 -4.10
C TRP A 94 -7.00 -2.58 -4.92
N THR A 95 -6.92 -3.90 -5.18
CA THR A 95 -5.83 -4.44 -6.01
C THR A 95 -5.99 -4.05 -7.49
N LEU A 96 -7.22 -4.02 -8.01
CA LEU A 96 -7.52 -3.56 -9.36
C LEU A 96 -7.19 -2.06 -9.50
N ALA A 97 -7.50 -1.25 -8.50
CA ALA A 97 -7.18 0.18 -8.48
C ALA A 97 -5.67 0.42 -8.61
N GLY A 98 -4.85 -0.35 -7.90
CA GLY A 98 -3.39 -0.27 -8.02
C GLY A 98 -2.87 -0.57 -9.42
N VAL A 99 -3.32 -1.68 -10.04
CA VAL A 99 -2.83 -2.05 -11.39
C VAL A 99 -3.28 -1.05 -12.46
N VAL A 100 -4.52 -0.57 -12.37
CA VAL A 100 -5.06 0.43 -13.30
C VAL A 100 -4.33 1.76 -13.14
N ALA A 101 -4.05 2.18 -11.91
CA ALA A 101 -3.32 3.41 -11.64
C ALA A 101 -1.89 3.35 -12.23
N ILE A 102 -1.17 2.23 -12.06
CA ILE A 102 0.17 2.04 -12.64
C ILE A 102 0.13 2.19 -14.17
N GLU A 103 -0.77 1.47 -14.84
CA GLU A 103 -0.88 1.50 -16.30
C GLU A 103 -1.30 2.90 -16.80
N ALA A 104 -2.28 3.54 -16.16
CA ALA A 104 -2.75 4.87 -16.52
C ALA A 104 -1.69 5.97 -16.33
N MET A 105 -0.76 5.79 -15.39
CA MET A 105 0.38 6.69 -15.19
C MET A 105 1.57 6.38 -16.11
N GLY A 106 1.41 5.49 -17.10
CA GLY A 106 2.43 5.15 -18.09
C GLY A 106 3.35 3.99 -17.71
N GLY A 107 2.98 3.21 -16.69
CA GLY A 107 3.68 2.01 -16.27
C GLY A 107 3.33 0.79 -17.12
N PRO A 108 3.92 -0.38 -16.80
CA PRO A 108 3.61 -1.61 -17.52
C PRO A 108 2.18 -2.09 -17.23
N SER A 109 1.62 -2.85 -18.17
CA SER A 109 0.42 -3.65 -17.89
C SER A 109 0.77 -4.78 -16.92
N ILE A 110 -0.08 -5.01 -15.92
CA ILE A 110 0.15 -5.97 -14.85
C ILE A 110 -0.95 -7.05 -14.91
N PRO A 111 -0.58 -8.34 -15.03
CA PRO A 111 -1.54 -9.42 -14.94
C PRO A 111 -2.32 -9.34 -13.62
N TRP A 112 -3.64 -9.27 -13.73
CA TRP A 112 -4.55 -9.22 -12.59
C TRP A 112 -5.67 -10.23 -12.76
N LYS A 113 -6.06 -10.88 -11.66
CA LYS A 113 -7.16 -11.84 -11.63
C LYS A 113 -8.15 -11.43 -10.53
N SER A 114 -9.44 -11.47 -10.83
CA SER A 114 -10.50 -11.27 -9.85
C SER A 114 -10.71 -12.49 -8.96
N GLY A 115 -11.62 -12.40 -7.99
CA GLY A 115 -12.08 -13.51 -7.17
C GLY A 115 -11.73 -13.37 -5.70
N ARG A 116 -11.09 -12.27 -5.27
CA ARG A 116 -10.86 -12.02 -3.85
C ARG A 116 -12.19 -11.79 -3.14
N THR A 117 -12.27 -12.26 -1.90
CA THR A 117 -13.44 -12.13 -1.02
C THR A 117 -13.15 -11.11 0.08
N ASP A 118 -14.18 -10.41 0.53
CA ASP A 118 -14.09 -9.60 1.74
C ASP A 118 -14.32 -10.47 2.98
N PHE A 119 -13.54 -10.27 4.04
CA PHE A 119 -13.82 -10.91 5.32
C PHE A 119 -15.11 -10.36 5.93
N ALA A 120 -15.80 -11.20 6.69
CA ALA A 120 -17.00 -10.80 7.44
C ALA A 120 -16.64 -10.08 8.74
N ASP A 121 -15.52 -10.46 9.35
CA ASP A 121 -15.01 -9.95 10.63
C ASP A 121 -13.47 -9.86 10.63
N ASP A 122 -12.89 -9.48 11.78
CA ASP A 122 -11.47 -9.27 11.98
C ASP A 122 -10.69 -10.51 12.48
N SER A 123 -11.34 -11.68 12.59
CA SER A 123 -10.73 -12.89 13.17
C SER A 123 -9.54 -13.48 12.40
N ARG A 124 -9.34 -13.02 11.16
CA ARG A 124 -8.31 -13.48 10.23
C ARG A 124 -7.24 -12.43 9.92
N LEU A 125 -7.31 -11.27 10.57
CA LEU A 125 -6.36 -10.19 10.33
C LEU A 125 -4.98 -10.53 10.90
N PRO A 126 -3.90 -10.22 10.16
CA PRO A 126 -2.56 -10.40 10.68
C PRO A 126 -2.27 -9.39 11.80
N PRO A 127 -1.26 -9.65 12.65
CA PRO A 127 -0.78 -8.65 13.59
C PRO A 127 -0.19 -7.46 12.84
N ARG A 128 -0.23 -6.29 13.48
CA ARG A 128 0.42 -5.06 13.03
C ARG A 128 1.95 -5.21 12.93
N GLY A 129 2.60 -4.30 12.22
CA GLY A 129 4.07 -4.22 12.13
C GLY A 129 4.69 -5.20 11.12
N ARG A 130 3.90 -5.69 10.16
CA ARG A 130 4.38 -6.57 9.09
C ARG A 130 4.86 -5.83 7.83
N LEU A 131 4.63 -4.53 7.75
CA LEU A 131 5.03 -3.67 6.64
C LEU A 131 6.46 -3.14 6.84
N PRO A 132 7.19 -2.82 5.76
CA PRO A 132 8.54 -2.28 5.86
C PRO A 132 8.55 -0.90 6.53
N ASP A 133 9.65 -0.61 7.23
CA ASP A 133 9.90 0.66 7.89
C ASP A 133 10.96 1.41 7.07
N GLY A 134 10.58 2.56 6.53
CA GLY A 134 11.44 3.38 5.67
C GLY A 134 12.72 3.86 6.37
N ALA A 135 12.74 3.90 7.71
CA ALA A 135 13.89 4.33 8.48
C ALA A 135 15.04 3.29 8.57
N GLN A 136 14.83 2.08 8.06
CA GLN A 136 15.77 0.96 8.21
C GLN A 136 16.63 0.73 6.95
N GLY A 137 17.54 -0.25 7.02
CA GLY A 137 18.44 -0.63 5.91
C GLY A 137 18.08 -1.94 5.21
N ALA A 138 19.02 -2.45 4.40
CA ALA A 138 18.83 -3.63 3.55
C ALA A 138 18.49 -4.92 4.33
N ASP A 139 19.03 -5.11 5.53
CA ASP A 139 18.71 -6.28 6.37
C ASP A 139 17.23 -6.29 6.78
N HIS A 140 16.64 -5.13 7.06
CA HIS A 140 15.22 -5.01 7.35
C HIS A 140 14.37 -5.29 6.11
N LEU A 141 14.78 -4.79 4.94
CA LEU A 141 14.12 -5.12 3.67
C LEU A 141 14.10 -6.63 3.46
N ARG A 142 15.24 -7.32 3.62
CA ARG A 142 15.28 -8.79 3.52
C ARG A 142 14.41 -9.47 4.56
N PHE A 143 14.47 -9.04 5.82
CA PHE A 143 13.63 -9.59 6.89
C PHE A 143 12.13 -9.55 6.55
N ILE A 144 11.64 -8.42 6.02
CA ILE A 144 10.23 -8.25 5.67
C ILE A 144 9.88 -9.02 4.40
N PHE A 145 10.67 -8.87 3.33
CA PHE A 145 10.30 -9.37 2.01
C PHE A 145 10.60 -10.85 1.81
N TYR A 146 11.64 -11.41 2.46
CA TYR A 146 11.92 -12.85 2.38
C TYR A 146 10.83 -13.65 3.09
N ARG A 147 10.25 -13.12 4.18
CA ARG A 147 9.05 -13.68 4.82
C ARG A 147 7.86 -13.81 3.85
N MET A 148 7.79 -12.94 2.86
CA MET A 148 6.75 -12.94 1.82
C MET A 148 7.12 -13.81 0.62
N GLY A 149 8.36 -14.34 0.58
CA GLY A 149 8.87 -15.15 -0.53
C GLY A 149 9.47 -14.35 -1.68
N PHE A 150 9.90 -13.10 -1.45
CA PHE A 150 10.64 -12.31 -2.44
C PHE A 150 12.15 -12.45 -2.29
N ASN A 151 12.89 -12.22 -3.38
CA ASN A 151 14.36 -12.13 -3.38
C ASN A 151 14.86 -10.67 -3.53
N ASP A 152 16.18 -10.45 -3.48
CA ASP A 152 16.78 -9.10 -3.57
C ASP A 152 16.41 -8.34 -4.86
N GLN A 153 16.37 -9.02 -6.01
CA GLN A 153 15.96 -8.40 -7.28
C GLN A 153 14.50 -7.94 -7.23
N GLU A 154 13.63 -8.78 -6.68
CA GLU A 154 12.20 -8.48 -6.56
C GLU A 154 11.94 -7.33 -5.57
N ILE A 155 12.71 -7.25 -4.48
CA ILE A 155 12.71 -6.10 -3.56
C ILE A 155 13.05 -4.83 -4.32
N VAL A 156 14.17 -4.81 -5.05
CA VAL A 156 14.61 -3.64 -5.81
C VAL A 156 13.54 -3.25 -6.84
N ALA A 157 13.00 -4.22 -7.58
CA ALA A 157 11.94 -3.95 -8.55
C ALA A 157 10.74 -3.25 -7.89
N LEU A 158 10.22 -3.79 -6.77
CA LEU A 158 9.08 -3.20 -6.06
C LEU A 158 9.36 -1.80 -5.51
N SER A 159 10.59 -1.54 -5.03
CA SER A 159 11.02 -0.21 -4.59
C SER A 159 10.91 0.84 -5.71
N GLY A 160 10.98 0.43 -6.99
CA GLY A 160 10.74 1.33 -8.13
C GLY A 160 9.36 1.99 -8.15
N ALA A 161 8.38 1.49 -7.39
CA ALA A 161 7.09 2.17 -7.19
C ALA A 161 7.25 3.55 -6.51
N HIS A 162 8.33 3.78 -5.76
CA HIS A 162 8.68 5.11 -5.22
C HIS A 162 9.03 6.13 -6.30
N ASN A 163 9.02 5.77 -7.58
CA ASN A 163 8.90 6.76 -8.66
C ASN A 163 7.55 7.53 -8.61
N LEU A 164 6.55 7.05 -7.86
CA LEU A 164 5.24 7.67 -7.73
C LEU A 164 5.03 8.31 -6.36
N GLY A 165 4.34 9.45 -6.36
CA GLY A 165 3.90 10.14 -5.16
C GLY A 165 5.02 10.78 -4.35
N ARG A 166 4.74 10.95 -3.06
CA ARG A 166 5.59 11.63 -2.09
C ARG A 166 5.32 11.11 -0.67
N CYS A 167 6.26 11.37 0.24
CA CYS A 167 6.06 11.21 1.67
C CYS A 167 5.41 12.46 2.29
N HIS A 168 4.70 12.25 3.41
CA HIS A 168 4.07 13.31 4.20
C HIS A 168 4.37 13.16 5.68
N SER A 169 4.73 14.28 6.33
CA SER A 169 5.15 14.34 7.73
C SER A 169 4.05 13.92 8.70
N ASP A 170 2.80 14.22 8.39
CA ASP A 170 1.61 13.86 9.17
C ASP A 170 1.20 12.39 9.02
N ARG A 171 1.72 11.68 8.01
CA ARG A 171 1.42 10.27 7.73
C ARG A 171 2.56 9.37 8.19
N SER A 172 3.72 9.53 7.55
CA SER A 172 4.89 8.67 7.76
C SER A 172 5.96 9.30 8.66
N GLY A 173 5.89 10.62 8.85
CA GLY A 173 6.97 11.41 9.45
C GLY A 173 7.98 11.91 8.42
N PHE A 174 8.16 11.24 7.28
CA PHE A 174 9.02 11.66 6.17
C PHE A 174 8.32 12.69 5.27
N GLU A 175 9.08 13.48 4.50
CA GLU A 175 8.50 14.56 3.68
C GLU A 175 9.18 14.68 2.31
N GLY A 176 8.38 14.84 1.27
CA GLY A 176 8.80 15.25 -0.07
C GLY A 176 8.70 14.14 -1.12
N PRO A 177 8.84 14.49 -2.41
CA PRO A 177 8.77 13.55 -3.52
C PRO A 177 10.12 12.88 -3.79
N TRP A 178 10.09 11.65 -4.31
CA TRP A 178 11.30 10.95 -4.77
C TRP A 178 11.80 11.46 -6.13
N VAL A 179 10.90 11.96 -6.98
CA VAL A 179 11.16 12.39 -8.36
C VAL A 179 10.36 13.66 -8.70
N ASN A 180 10.79 14.40 -9.73
CA ASN A 180 10.12 15.62 -10.19
C ASN A 180 8.72 15.40 -10.79
N SER A 181 8.42 14.20 -11.27
CA SER A 181 7.15 13.88 -11.92
C SER A 181 6.47 12.69 -11.21
N PRO A 182 5.98 12.89 -9.97
CA PRO A 182 5.49 11.82 -9.10
C PRO A 182 4.17 11.19 -9.58
N THR A 183 3.61 11.65 -10.70
CA THR A 183 2.37 11.12 -11.31
C THR A 183 2.62 10.39 -12.64
N ARG A 184 3.90 10.16 -13.01
CA ARG A 184 4.29 9.43 -14.22
C ARG A 184 5.20 8.27 -13.85
N PHE A 185 4.76 7.04 -14.09
CA PHE A 185 5.55 5.84 -13.84
C PHE A 185 6.74 5.77 -14.82
N SER A 186 7.96 5.66 -14.27
CA SER A 186 9.20 5.68 -15.05
C SER A 186 10.35 5.06 -14.26
N ASN A 187 11.54 4.97 -14.85
CA ASN A 187 12.77 4.55 -14.16
C ASN A 187 13.58 5.73 -13.58
N GLN A 188 12.98 6.91 -13.45
CA GLN A 188 13.66 8.11 -12.96
C GLN A 188 14.11 7.96 -11.50
N TYR A 189 13.36 7.23 -10.67
CA TYR A 189 13.75 6.89 -9.30
C TYR A 189 15.19 6.32 -9.24
N TYR A 190 15.49 5.26 -9.99
CA TYR A 190 16.83 4.65 -10.00
C TYR A 190 17.89 5.58 -10.60
N LYS A 191 17.56 6.30 -11.67
CA LYS A 191 18.48 7.26 -12.31
C LYS A 191 18.90 8.36 -11.34
N LEU A 192 17.95 8.93 -10.59
CA LEU A 192 18.24 10.00 -9.63
C LEU A 192 18.94 9.45 -8.38
N LEU A 193 18.53 8.27 -7.90
CA LEU A 193 19.19 7.60 -6.78
C LEU A 193 20.70 7.42 -7.00
N LEU A 194 21.11 7.03 -8.22
CA LEU A 194 22.53 6.86 -8.57
C LEU A 194 23.26 8.18 -8.90
N LYS A 195 22.58 9.14 -9.54
CA LYS A 195 23.25 10.33 -10.10
C LYS A 195 23.37 11.50 -9.13
N LEU A 196 22.40 11.66 -8.23
CA LEU A 196 22.36 12.83 -7.35
C LEU A 196 23.29 12.66 -6.15
N LYS A 197 23.83 13.78 -5.67
CA LYS A 197 24.60 13.83 -4.44
C LYS A 197 23.66 14.02 -3.25
N TRP A 198 23.23 12.91 -2.68
CA TRP A 198 22.35 12.84 -1.52
C TRP A 198 23.05 13.33 -0.25
N GLN A 199 22.33 14.12 0.56
CA GLN A 199 22.81 14.64 1.84
C GLN A 199 21.76 14.41 2.93
N PRO A 200 22.16 14.22 4.20
CA PRO A 200 21.22 14.23 5.31
C PRO A 200 20.37 15.50 5.36
N LYS A 201 19.05 15.35 5.46
CA LYS A 201 18.14 16.48 5.72
C LYS A 201 18.30 16.95 7.17
N LYS A 202 18.46 18.26 7.37
CA LYS A 202 18.51 18.88 8.70
C LYS A 202 17.13 19.42 9.06
N TRP A 203 16.42 18.72 9.95
CA TRP A 203 15.03 19.01 10.33
C TRP A 203 14.60 18.15 11.53
N ASP A 204 13.39 18.37 12.06
CA ASP A 204 12.85 17.67 13.25
C ASP A 204 12.16 16.32 12.95
N GLY A 205 12.14 15.92 11.68
CA GLY A 205 11.59 14.63 11.25
C GLY A 205 12.59 13.47 11.35
N PRO A 206 12.18 12.25 10.96
CA PRO A 206 13.09 11.12 10.86
C PRO A 206 14.24 11.39 9.88
N PHE A 207 15.33 10.66 10.04
CA PHE A 207 16.48 10.77 9.15
C PHE A 207 16.09 10.40 7.71
N GLN A 208 16.26 11.34 6.79
CA GLN A 208 16.08 11.13 5.36
C GLN A 208 17.16 11.86 4.57
N TYR A 209 17.37 11.41 3.35
CA TYR A 209 18.25 12.07 2.41
C TYR A 209 17.48 13.10 1.59
N VAL A 210 18.18 14.16 1.20
CA VAL A 210 17.70 15.17 0.25
C VAL A 210 18.73 15.45 -0.82
N ALA A 211 18.25 15.79 -2.01
CA ALA A 211 19.07 16.29 -3.10
C ALA A 211 18.29 17.31 -3.93
N LYS A 212 19.01 18.29 -4.48
CA LYS A 212 18.45 19.24 -5.42
C LYS A 212 18.14 18.53 -6.73
N ALA A 213 16.95 18.74 -7.29
CA ALA A 213 16.64 18.20 -8.60
C ALA A 213 17.47 18.87 -9.70
N PRO A 214 17.76 18.17 -10.82
CA PRO A 214 18.47 18.78 -11.95
C PRO A 214 17.73 20.00 -12.50
N GLY A 215 18.40 21.15 -12.53
CA GLY A 215 17.85 22.41 -13.05
C GLY A 215 16.87 23.13 -12.11
N ALA A 216 16.72 22.67 -10.87
CA ALA A 216 15.93 23.35 -9.87
C ALA A 216 16.65 24.61 -9.34
N ASP A 217 15.87 25.60 -8.91
CA ASP A 217 16.33 26.78 -8.17
C ASP A 217 16.47 26.48 -6.67
N ASP A 218 17.10 27.37 -5.91
CA ASP A 218 17.43 27.12 -4.49
C ASP A 218 16.18 27.08 -3.58
N ASP A 219 15.06 27.63 -4.03
CA ASP A 219 13.76 27.67 -3.37
C ASP A 219 12.81 26.53 -3.78
N ASP A 220 13.17 25.76 -4.81
CA ASP A 220 12.39 24.59 -5.22
C ASP A 220 12.40 23.49 -4.14
N GLU A 221 11.29 22.77 -4.03
CA GLU A 221 11.18 21.61 -3.14
C GLU A 221 12.26 20.56 -3.51
N PRO A 222 13.14 20.18 -2.56
CA PRO A 222 14.16 19.18 -2.84
C PRO A 222 13.54 17.78 -2.98
N LEU A 223 14.20 16.92 -3.74
CA LEU A 223 13.86 15.50 -3.78
C LEU A 223 14.33 14.81 -2.51
N MET A 224 13.70 13.69 -2.18
CA MET A 224 14.02 12.89 -1.00
C MET A 224 14.26 11.42 -1.31
N MET A 225 15.01 10.76 -0.42
CA MET A 225 15.12 9.30 -0.35
C MET A 225 15.03 8.86 1.10
N LEU A 226 14.31 7.76 1.34
CA LEU A 226 14.30 7.08 2.63
C LEU A 226 15.64 6.36 2.87
N PRO A 227 16.00 6.06 4.12
CA PRO A 227 17.08 5.13 4.43
C PRO A 227 16.99 3.80 3.68
N THR A 228 15.78 3.23 3.54
CA THR A 228 15.56 2.01 2.75
C THR A 228 15.84 2.19 1.27
N ASP A 229 15.57 3.37 0.70
CA ASP A 229 15.86 3.66 -0.71
C ASP A 229 17.37 3.75 -0.93
N TYR A 230 18.05 4.49 -0.04
CA TYR A 230 19.49 4.68 -0.11
C TYR A 230 20.26 3.38 0.13
N ALA A 231 19.73 2.48 0.98
CA ALA A 231 20.31 1.16 1.22
C ALA A 231 20.45 0.32 -0.05
N LEU A 232 19.58 0.51 -1.06
CA LEU A 232 19.64 -0.25 -2.32
C LEU A 232 20.93 -0.04 -3.11
N ILE A 233 21.55 1.14 -3.00
CA ILE A 233 22.83 1.45 -3.68
C ILE A 233 24.06 1.24 -2.79
N GLN A 234 23.85 1.01 -1.49
CA GLN A 234 24.90 0.66 -0.53
C GLN A 234 25.12 -0.85 -0.42
N ASP A 235 24.10 -1.65 -0.72
CA ASP A 235 24.16 -3.10 -0.67
C ASP A 235 24.67 -3.70 -2.00
N ASP A 236 25.75 -4.49 -1.92
CA ASP A 236 26.43 -5.06 -3.09
C ASP A 236 25.55 -6.02 -3.94
N LYS A 237 24.50 -6.61 -3.35
CA LYS A 237 23.60 -7.52 -4.08
C LYS A 237 22.41 -6.80 -4.70
N MET A 238 21.97 -5.70 -4.09
CA MET A 238 20.85 -4.90 -4.60
C MET A 238 21.29 -3.87 -5.64
N ARG A 239 22.48 -3.27 -5.47
CA ARG A 239 22.99 -2.21 -6.35
C ARG A 239 23.04 -2.60 -7.83
N PRO A 240 23.49 -3.81 -8.24
CA PRO A 240 23.51 -4.19 -9.65
C PRO A 240 22.12 -4.15 -10.31
N TRP A 241 21.05 -4.42 -9.55
CA TRP A 241 19.68 -4.32 -10.05
C TRP A 241 19.23 -2.87 -10.18
N VAL A 242 19.63 -2.00 -9.25
CA VAL A 242 19.40 -0.55 -9.33
C VAL A 242 20.07 0.03 -10.58
N GLU A 243 21.33 -0.33 -10.84
CA GLU A 243 22.08 0.09 -12.04
C GLU A 243 21.41 -0.41 -13.31
N LYS A 244 21.06 -1.70 -13.37
CA LYS A 244 20.32 -2.28 -14.50
C LYS A 244 19.01 -1.54 -14.78
N TYR A 245 18.20 -1.25 -13.77
CA TYR A 245 16.92 -0.57 -13.96
C TYR A 245 17.06 0.92 -14.26
N ALA A 246 18.14 1.57 -13.84
CA ALA A 246 18.46 2.92 -14.24
C ALA A 246 18.82 3.01 -15.73
N GLU A 247 19.54 2.01 -16.26
CA GLU A 247 19.95 1.95 -17.67
C GLU A 247 18.81 1.47 -18.58
N ASP A 248 18.12 0.39 -18.19
CA ASP A 248 17.11 -0.29 -18.98
C ASP A 248 15.72 -0.19 -18.32
N ARG A 249 14.92 0.75 -18.83
CA ARG A 249 13.53 0.94 -18.39
C ARG A 249 12.66 -0.27 -18.71
N ASP A 250 12.89 -0.94 -19.84
CA ASP A 250 12.01 -2.01 -20.30
C ASP A 250 12.26 -3.29 -19.48
N ALA A 251 13.52 -3.55 -19.08
CA ALA A 251 13.84 -4.57 -18.08
C ALA A 251 13.17 -4.28 -16.73
N PHE A 252 13.22 -3.03 -16.25
CA PHE A 252 12.51 -2.64 -15.03
C PHE A 252 11.01 -2.90 -15.14
N PHE A 253 10.37 -2.46 -16.22
CA PHE A 253 8.94 -2.60 -16.42
C PHE A 253 8.51 -4.08 -16.51
N ALA A 254 9.29 -4.90 -17.21
CA ALA A 254 9.04 -6.33 -17.34
C ALA A 254 9.12 -7.05 -15.98
N ASP A 255 10.11 -6.73 -15.16
CA ASP A 255 10.27 -7.33 -13.83
C ASP A 255 9.22 -6.79 -12.86
N PHE A 256 9.01 -5.47 -12.80
CA PHE A 256 8.00 -4.84 -11.95
C PHE A 256 6.61 -5.42 -12.19
N SER A 257 6.22 -5.62 -13.46
CA SER A 257 4.93 -6.22 -13.81
C SER A 257 4.74 -7.60 -13.19
N LYS A 258 5.75 -8.48 -13.32
CA LYS A 258 5.71 -9.83 -12.76
C LYS A 258 5.69 -9.82 -11.24
N VAL A 259 6.51 -8.98 -10.62
CA VAL A 259 6.67 -8.94 -9.16
C VAL A 259 5.46 -8.30 -8.48
N PHE A 260 4.89 -7.24 -9.06
CA PHE A 260 3.65 -6.64 -8.54
C PHE A 260 2.46 -7.59 -8.74
N ALA A 261 2.39 -8.33 -9.85
CA ALA A 261 1.39 -9.39 -10.03
C ALA A 261 1.54 -10.52 -8.98
N LYS A 262 2.77 -10.92 -8.66
CA LYS A 262 3.06 -11.88 -7.57
C LYS A 262 2.58 -11.34 -6.23
N LEU A 263 2.91 -10.09 -5.91
CA LEU A 263 2.53 -9.43 -4.65
C LEU A 263 1.02 -9.47 -4.43
N ILE A 264 0.23 -9.01 -5.40
CA ILE A 264 -1.21 -8.88 -5.24
C ILE A 264 -1.94 -10.24 -5.23
N GLU A 265 -1.21 -11.33 -5.47
CA GLU A 265 -1.72 -12.72 -5.42
C GLU A 265 -1.27 -13.46 -4.15
N LEU A 266 -0.48 -12.83 -3.26
CA LEU A 266 -0.11 -13.40 -1.98
C LEU A 266 -1.34 -13.61 -1.09
N GLY A 267 -1.48 -14.81 -0.54
CA GLY A 267 -2.62 -15.19 0.30
C GLY A 267 -3.94 -15.39 -0.46
N VAL A 268 -3.93 -15.44 -1.80
CA VAL A 268 -5.15 -15.61 -2.61
C VAL A 268 -5.26 -17.05 -3.13
N TYR A 269 -6.13 -17.84 -2.51
CA TYR A 269 -6.35 -19.26 -2.88
C TYR A 269 -7.71 -19.48 -3.54
N ARG A 270 -7.75 -19.47 -4.87
CA ARG A 270 -8.99 -19.68 -5.63
C ARG A 270 -9.33 -21.16 -5.75
N ASP A 271 -10.62 -21.48 -5.66
CA ASP A 271 -11.14 -22.80 -6.01
C ASP A 271 -11.47 -22.92 -7.51
N GLU A 272 -12.11 -24.01 -7.92
CA GLU A 272 -12.51 -24.26 -9.32
C GLU A 272 -13.48 -23.22 -9.88
N SER A 273 -14.21 -22.51 -9.02
CA SER A 273 -15.11 -21.40 -9.42
C SER A 273 -14.36 -20.07 -9.62
N GLY A 274 -13.06 -20.04 -9.33
CA GLY A 274 -12.25 -18.83 -9.40
C GLY A 274 -12.42 -17.89 -8.20
N ILE A 275 -13.07 -18.34 -7.12
CA ILE A 275 -13.30 -17.53 -5.92
C ILE A 275 -12.31 -17.93 -4.83
N ALA A 276 -11.67 -16.92 -4.23
CA ALA A 276 -10.72 -17.09 -3.15
C ALA A 276 -11.41 -17.63 -1.89
N ARG A 277 -10.82 -18.65 -1.27
CA ARG A 277 -11.33 -19.26 -0.04
C ARG A 277 -10.46 -18.88 1.15
N ALA A 278 -11.09 -18.39 2.21
CA ALA A 278 -10.41 -17.98 3.43
C ALA A 278 -10.04 -19.16 4.33
N ASP A 279 -10.64 -20.34 4.15
CA ASP A 279 -10.41 -21.54 4.95
C ASP A 279 -8.98 -22.08 4.88
N LYS A 280 -8.25 -21.81 3.79
CA LYS A 280 -6.82 -22.13 3.68
C LYS A 280 -5.93 -21.26 4.57
N MET A 281 -6.39 -20.06 4.97
CA MET A 281 -5.62 -19.19 5.86
C MET A 281 -5.69 -19.71 7.30
N LYS A 282 -4.53 -19.83 7.94
CA LYS A 282 -4.46 -20.22 9.36
C LYS A 282 -5.02 -19.09 10.23
N GLN A 283 -5.69 -19.44 11.33
CA GLN A 283 -6.02 -18.45 12.35
C GLN A 283 -4.76 -18.11 13.15
N TYR A 284 -4.48 -16.82 13.31
CA TYR A 284 -3.33 -16.34 14.07
C TYR A 284 -3.80 -15.59 15.31
N LYS A 285 -3.41 -16.09 16.49
CA LYS A 285 -3.62 -15.40 17.77
C LYS A 285 -2.27 -14.87 18.24
N ALA A 286 -2.06 -13.56 18.20
CA ALA A 286 -0.93 -12.94 18.89
C ALA A 286 -1.42 -11.86 19.84
N GLU A 287 -0.72 -11.76 20.97
CA GLU A 287 -0.82 -10.64 21.88
C GLU A 287 -0.14 -9.42 21.24
N TYR A 288 -0.96 -8.43 20.87
CA TYR A 288 -0.50 -7.15 20.38
C TYR A 288 0.26 -6.40 21.49
N LYS A 289 1.54 -6.11 21.27
CA LYS A 289 2.29 -5.15 22.07
C LYS A 289 2.39 -3.86 21.26
N SER A 290 1.65 -2.84 21.68
CA SER A 290 1.66 -1.52 21.04
C SER A 290 3.07 -0.98 20.88
N ALA A 291 3.38 -0.43 19.70
CA ALA A 291 4.51 0.48 19.57
C ALA A 291 4.33 1.65 20.56
N PRO A 292 5.43 2.22 21.12
CA PRO A 292 5.33 3.37 21.99
C PRO A 292 4.53 4.47 21.30
N GLN A 293 3.47 4.95 21.97
CA GLN A 293 2.66 6.05 21.46
C GLN A 293 3.57 7.26 21.23
N LYS A 294 3.54 7.85 20.01
CA LYS A 294 4.05 9.22 19.84
C LYS A 294 3.22 10.14 20.75
N SER A 295 3.91 11.07 21.41
CA SER A 295 3.36 11.95 22.44
C SER A 295 2.03 12.59 22.01
N PRO A 296 0.99 12.58 22.86
CA PRO A 296 -0.35 13.06 22.53
C PRO A 296 -0.49 14.58 22.72
N VAL A 297 0.56 15.37 22.42
CA VAL A 297 0.48 16.84 22.51
C VAL A 297 0.37 17.43 21.11
N PRO A 298 -0.85 17.69 20.60
CA PRO A 298 -1.08 18.66 19.54
C PRO A 298 -0.76 20.06 20.05
N GLY A 299 0.03 20.82 19.27
CA GLY A 299 0.06 22.26 19.40
C GLY A 299 -1.30 22.85 19.02
N ALA A 300 -1.90 23.56 19.99
CA ALA A 300 -3.13 24.36 19.94
C ALA A 300 -4.49 23.63 20.04
N PRO A 301 -5.46 24.17 20.81
CA PRO A 301 -6.66 23.45 21.22
C PRO A 301 -7.84 23.69 20.26
N GLY A 302 -8.45 22.58 19.81
CA GLY A 302 -9.85 22.54 19.35
C GLY A 302 -10.05 22.11 17.89
N ALA A 303 -10.25 20.81 17.66
CA ALA A 303 -11.09 20.25 16.59
C ALA A 303 -11.15 18.71 16.67
N GLY A 304 -12.33 18.12 16.44
CA GLY A 304 -12.47 16.72 16.03
C GLY A 304 -13.15 15.77 17.02
N LYS A 305 -14.46 15.90 17.21
CA LYS A 305 -15.34 14.83 17.73
C LYS A 305 -16.19 14.31 16.57
N ASP A 306 -15.72 13.32 15.82
CA ASP A 306 -16.57 12.64 14.82
C ASP A 306 -16.56 11.14 15.09
N GLY A 307 -17.64 10.69 15.73
CA GLY A 307 -17.92 9.29 15.98
C GLY A 307 -18.90 8.76 14.94
N GLU A 308 -18.45 7.80 14.14
CA GLU A 308 -19.31 6.92 13.34
C GLU A 308 -18.95 5.46 13.60
N ALA A 309 -19.32 4.95 14.78
CA ALA A 309 -19.23 3.52 15.11
C ALA A 309 -20.32 3.06 16.11
N ASN A 310 -21.41 3.81 16.29
CA ASN A 310 -22.38 3.55 17.37
C ASN A 310 -23.81 3.12 16.96
N PRO A 311 -24.25 3.11 15.68
CA PRO A 311 -25.54 2.51 15.32
C PRO A 311 -25.49 0.97 15.15
N LEU A 312 -24.39 0.41 14.64
CA LEU A 312 -24.25 -1.04 14.36
C LEU A 312 -24.04 -1.89 15.63
N ALA A 313 -23.42 -1.33 16.68
CA ALA A 313 -23.21 -2.01 17.95
C ALA A 313 -24.52 -2.32 18.70
N ARG A 314 -25.54 -1.45 18.59
CA ARG A 314 -26.82 -1.61 19.29
C ARG A 314 -27.78 -2.59 18.62
N GLN A 315 -27.64 -2.83 17.32
CA GLN A 315 -28.44 -3.84 16.62
C GLN A 315 -27.93 -5.26 16.91
N ASN A 316 -26.61 -5.44 17.08
CA ASN A 316 -26.01 -6.74 17.35
C ASN A 316 -26.22 -7.23 18.80
N GLN A 317 -26.30 -6.33 19.79
CA GLN A 317 -26.61 -6.71 21.18
C GLN A 317 -28.05 -7.23 21.37
N LYS A 318 -29.01 -6.81 20.52
CA LYS A 318 -30.40 -7.31 20.60
C LYS A 318 -30.58 -8.70 20.00
N ALA A 319 -29.69 -9.15 19.11
CA ALA A 319 -29.73 -10.49 18.53
C ALA A 319 -29.03 -11.56 19.39
N HIS A 320 -28.17 -11.16 20.33
CA HIS A 320 -27.34 -12.08 21.13
C HIS A 320 -27.96 -12.53 22.46
N ASN A 321 -29.07 -11.93 22.90
CA ASN A 321 -29.68 -12.17 24.22
C ASN A 321 -31.02 -12.94 24.18
N GLN A 322 -31.34 -13.68 23.11
CA GLN A 322 -32.43 -14.66 23.16
C GLN A 322 -31.87 -16.06 23.47
N PRO A 323 -32.20 -16.65 24.63
CA PRO A 323 -31.72 -17.97 24.99
C PRO A 323 -32.39 -19.05 24.13
N LEU A 324 -31.56 -19.93 23.56
CA LEU A 324 -31.96 -21.27 23.10
C LEU A 324 -32.51 -22.04 24.30
N GLN A 325 -33.83 -22.19 24.38
CA GLN A 325 -34.43 -23.23 25.22
C GLN A 325 -34.38 -24.57 24.47
N ALA A 326 -33.74 -25.54 25.11
CA ALA A 326 -33.72 -26.94 24.69
C ALA A 326 -35.01 -27.65 25.12
N LYS A 327 -35.53 -28.48 24.19
CA LYS A 327 -36.37 -29.68 24.33
C LYS A 327 -37.35 -29.78 25.51
N LEU A 328 -38.64 -29.82 25.16
CA LEU A 328 -39.47 -31.04 25.14
C LEU A 328 -40.42 -30.97 23.94
#